data_AF-A0AAV6U822-F1
#
_entry.id   AF-A0AAV6U822-F1
#
_cell.length_a   1.000
_cell.length_b   1.000
_cell.length_c   1.000
_cell.angle_alpha   90.00
_cell.angle_beta   90.00
_cell.angle_gamma   90.00
#
_symmetry.space_group_name_H-M   'P 1'
#
loop_
_entity.id
_entity.type
_entity.pdbx_description
1 polymer ?
#
loop_
_entity_poly.entity_id
_entity_poly.type
_entity_poly.pdbx_seq_one_letter_code
_entity_poly.pdbx_strand_id
1 'polypeptide(L)'
;MRYKRKQLSTLLRNMKQLSPPSNFSKIKVLVSVFLLVPVVCSLSMANGNRPILISQLFYGYKIEHSYAQFFLIAIKIFLISLAFPTFTNIVALFFCVLCHQFCLLLRALTNETNACQPIHFTASKQLTILQKESEIDNVLAMLQDYFSVTSLLVFGAYFLCSVSTLGYYITTAYTTLDISIGLMLTMYAVCSLAGMMSILYVAGGLSIELNRFKSAFCRKLQERMFLRQGIEEIRPYRGPFDKPDFEFTTCGILNYNRSNMLTVVGALLTYTIIVFNSKDWS
;
A
#
# COMPACT_ATOMS: atom_id res chain seq x y z
N MET A 1 -12.14 -19.13 8.56
CA MET A 1 -10.95 -18.50 9.20
C MET A 1 -9.70 -19.39 9.27
N ARG A 2 -9.78 -20.70 9.59
CA ARG A 2 -8.57 -21.57 9.70
C ARG A 2 -7.75 -21.69 8.39
N TYR A 3 -8.40 -21.73 7.23
CA TYR A 3 -7.75 -21.82 5.92
C TYR A 3 -6.90 -20.58 5.59
N LYS A 4 -7.49 -19.37 5.68
CA LYS A 4 -6.80 -18.10 5.46
C LYS A 4 -5.62 -17.89 6.42
N ARG A 5 -5.74 -18.31 7.68
CA ARG A 5 -4.63 -18.26 8.65
C ARG A 5 -3.48 -19.20 8.25
N LYS A 6 -3.80 -20.41 7.75
CA LYS A 6 -2.79 -21.33 7.22
C LYS A 6 -2.08 -20.74 5.98
N GLN A 7 -2.83 -20.18 5.03
CA GLN A 7 -2.25 -19.51 3.85
C GLN A 7 -1.28 -18.39 4.24
N LEU A 8 -1.68 -17.51 5.16
CA LEU A 8 -0.80 -16.43 5.64
C LEU A 8 0.47 -16.98 6.32
N SER A 9 0.33 -18.04 7.14
CA SER A 9 1.49 -18.66 7.78
C SER A 9 2.45 -19.31 6.78
N THR A 10 1.92 -19.93 5.72
CA THR A 10 2.71 -20.52 4.63
C THR A 10 3.42 -19.43 3.84
N LEU A 11 2.73 -18.33 3.51
CA LEU A 11 3.31 -17.17 2.83
C LEU A 11 4.45 -16.59 3.64
N LEU A 12 4.25 -16.32 4.93
CA LEU A 12 5.28 -15.79 5.83
C LEU A 12 6.48 -16.74 5.97
N ARG A 13 6.22 -18.05 6.03
CA ARG A 13 7.30 -19.06 6.10
C ARG A 13 8.14 -19.05 4.83
N ASN A 14 7.50 -19.03 3.66
CA ASN A 14 8.18 -19.00 2.38
C ASN A 14 8.98 -17.69 2.24
N MET A 15 8.38 -16.54 2.58
CA MET A 15 9.09 -15.25 2.58
C MET A 15 10.33 -15.23 3.49
N LYS A 16 10.23 -15.84 4.68
CA LYS A 16 11.35 -15.96 5.62
C LYS A 16 12.47 -16.87 5.10
N GLN A 17 12.14 -17.87 4.28
CA GLN A 17 13.12 -18.73 3.62
C GLN A 17 13.80 -18.02 2.44
N LEU A 18 13.08 -17.14 1.75
CA LEU A 18 13.56 -16.41 0.58
C LEU A 18 14.41 -15.17 0.92
N SER A 19 14.30 -14.57 2.11
CA SER A 19 15.05 -13.34 2.42
C SER A 19 15.26 -13.06 3.92
N PRO A 20 16.45 -12.58 4.34
CA PRO A 20 16.64 -11.94 5.64
C PRO A 20 16.13 -10.49 5.61
N PRO A 21 15.43 -10.03 6.65
CA PRO A 21 14.76 -8.74 6.64
C PRO A 21 15.72 -7.59 6.97
N SER A 22 16.05 -6.73 6.00
CA SER A 22 17.08 -5.70 6.13
C SER A 22 16.67 -4.38 6.82
N ASN A 23 15.44 -4.25 7.36
CA ASN A 23 14.97 -2.98 7.93
C ASN A 23 14.03 -3.10 9.15
N PHE A 24 14.23 -4.11 10.02
CA PHE A 24 13.36 -4.33 11.19
C PHE A 24 13.26 -3.13 12.15
N SER A 25 14.34 -2.35 12.31
CA SER A 25 14.35 -1.21 13.22
C SER A 25 13.38 -0.10 12.79
N LYS A 26 13.39 0.29 11.51
CA LYS A 26 12.51 1.33 10.96
C LYS A 26 11.04 0.93 11.02
N ILE A 27 10.73 -0.33 10.74
CA ILE A 27 9.36 -0.86 10.82
C ILE A 27 8.85 -0.83 12.27
N LYS A 28 9.69 -1.21 13.25
CA LYS A 28 9.31 -1.15 14.68
C LYS A 28 8.97 0.27 15.11
N VAL A 29 9.75 1.27 14.69
CA VAL A 29 9.47 2.69 14.98
C VAL A 29 8.14 3.11 14.37
N LEU A 30 7.90 2.81 13.09
CA LEU A 30 6.64 3.13 12.41
C LEU A 30 5.41 2.51 13.09
N VAL A 31 5.49 1.22 13.45
CA VAL A 31 4.40 0.54 14.17
C VAL A 31 4.16 1.18 15.53
N SER A 32 5.22 1.55 16.25
CA SER A 32 5.11 2.22 17.55
C SER A 32 4.43 3.59 17.40
N VAL A 33 4.78 4.36 16.37
CA VAL A 33 4.13 5.64 16.06
C VAL A 33 2.64 5.44 15.78
N PHE A 34 2.26 4.44 14.97
CA PHE A 34 0.86 4.16 14.69
C PHE A 34 0.07 3.78 15.95
N LEU A 35 0.65 2.99 16.85
CA LEU A 35 0.00 2.61 18.11
C LEU A 35 -0.18 3.78 19.09
N LEU A 36 0.63 4.84 18.98
CA LEU A 36 0.48 6.05 19.78
C LEU A 36 -0.62 6.99 19.26
N VAL A 37 -1.00 6.89 17.98
CA VAL A 37 -2.00 7.77 17.36
C VAL A 37 -3.34 7.79 18.12
N PRO A 38 -3.98 6.65 18.47
CA PRO A 38 -5.25 6.66 19.19
C PRO A 38 -5.16 7.33 20.56
N VAL A 39 -4.03 7.15 21.25
CA VAL A 39 -3.79 7.75 22.57
C VAL A 39 -3.73 9.27 22.44
N VAL A 40 -2.90 9.77 21.52
CA VAL A 40 -2.76 11.22 21.29
C VAL A 40 -4.08 11.84 20.83
N CYS A 41 -4.81 11.20 19.89
CA CYS A 41 -6.10 11.70 19.42
C CYS A 41 -7.15 11.75 20.55
N SER A 42 -7.23 10.71 21.38
CA SER A 42 -8.19 10.65 22.48
C SER A 42 -7.92 11.70 23.55
N LEU A 43 -6.66 11.91 23.94
CA LEU A 43 -6.27 12.91 24.95
C LEU A 43 -6.46 14.34 24.45
N SER A 44 -6.07 14.63 23.21
CA SER A 44 -6.22 15.97 22.62
C SER A 44 -7.68 16.38 22.50
N MET A 45 -8.56 15.44 22.14
CA MET A 45 -10.00 15.73 21.98
C MET A 45 -10.77 15.79 23.30
N ALA A 46 -10.40 14.98 24.28
CA ALA A 46 -11.06 15.02 25.58
C ALA A 46 -10.79 16.35 26.33
N ASN A 47 -9.70 17.04 25.97
CA ASN A 47 -9.34 18.38 26.45
C ASN A 47 -9.87 19.53 25.59
N GLY A 48 -10.44 19.25 24.40
CA GLY A 48 -10.97 20.24 23.48
C GLY A 48 -12.41 20.69 23.78
N ASN A 49 -13.05 21.34 22.82
CA ASN A 49 -14.38 21.93 23.00
C ASN A 49 -15.50 20.86 23.09
N ARG A 50 -15.75 20.39 24.31
CA ARG A 50 -16.69 19.31 24.68
C ARG A 50 -18.12 19.42 24.09
N PRO A 51 -18.79 20.58 24.05
CA PRO A 51 -20.20 20.62 23.62
C PRO A 51 -20.39 20.25 22.13
N ILE A 52 -19.46 20.66 21.26
CA ILE A 52 -19.51 20.32 19.82
C ILE A 52 -19.27 18.82 19.63
N LEU A 53 -18.26 18.28 20.33
CA LEU A 53 -17.92 16.87 20.30
C LEU A 53 -19.05 15.98 20.83
N ILE A 54 -19.76 16.40 21.87
CA ILE A 54 -20.90 15.65 22.42
C ILE A 54 -22.04 15.60 21.41
N SER A 55 -22.34 16.72 20.74
CA SER A 55 -23.37 16.77 19.69
C SER A 55 -23.06 15.78 18.56
N GLN A 56 -21.81 15.77 18.07
CA GLN A 56 -21.38 14.91 16.96
C GLN A 56 -21.23 13.43 17.35
N LEU A 57 -20.66 13.13 18.51
CA LEU A 57 -20.35 11.77 18.93
C LEU A 57 -21.53 11.07 19.59
N PHE A 58 -22.39 11.78 20.32
CA PHE A 58 -23.51 11.18 21.07
C PHE A 58 -24.87 11.55 20.47
N TYR A 59 -24.91 11.99 19.21
CA TYR A 59 -26.15 12.31 18.49
C TYR A 59 -27.06 13.29 19.27
N GLY A 60 -26.45 14.29 19.92
CA GLY A 60 -27.17 15.28 20.72
C GLY A 60 -27.60 14.84 22.12
N TYR A 61 -27.25 13.63 22.58
CA TYR A 61 -27.58 13.18 23.93
C TYR A 61 -26.76 13.96 24.99
N LYS A 62 -27.46 14.63 25.91
CA LYS A 62 -26.85 15.41 26.99
C LYS A 62 -26.47 14.48 28.14
N ILE A 63 -25.19 14.46 28.49
CA ILE A 63 -24.67 13.76 29.66
C ILE A 63 -24.41 14.83 30.73
N GLU A 64 -25.00 14.75 31.92
CA GLU A 64 -24.90 15.84 32.90
C GLU A 64 -23.55 15.86 33.65
N HIS A 65 -22.92 14.70 33.84
CA HIS A 65 -21.66 14.58 34.58
C HIS A 65 -20.43 14.86 33.71
N SER A 66 -19.67 15.90 34.06
CA SER A 66 -18.45 16.34 33.34
C SER A 66 -17.36 15.26 33.24
N TYR A 67 -17.14 14.46 34.29
CA TYR A 67 -16.17 13.36 34.25
C TYR A 67 -16.62 12.19 33.37
N ALA A 68 -17.91 11.86 33.39
CA ALA A 68 -18.47 10.82 32.54
C ALA A 68 -18.42 11.23 31.06
N GLN A 69 -18.69 12.50 30.74
CA GLN A 69 -18.50 13.06 29.39
C GLN A 69 -17.07 12.87 28.90
N PHE A 70 -16.08 13.29 29.69
CA PHE A 70 -14.67 13.17 29.33
C PHE A 70 -14.29 11.72 29.01
N PHE A 71 -14.65 10.79 29.90
CA PHE A 71 -14.29 9.38 29.75
C PHE A 71 -14.96 8.73 28.53
N LEU A 72 -16.24 9.01 28.30
CA LEU A 72 -16.99 8.47 27.17
C LEU A 72 -16.48 9.03 25.82
N ILE A 73 -16.16 10.33 25.76
CA ILE A 73 -15.53 10.95 24.58
C ILE A 73 -14.18 10.30 24.31
N ALA A 74 -13.32 10.19 25.33
CA ALA A 74 -11.99 9.61 25.19
C ALA A 74 -12.05 8.17 24.67
N ILE A 75 -12.92 7.32 25.25
CA ILE A 75 -13.11 5.93 24.80
C ILE A 75 -13.58 5.89 23.36
N LYS A 76 -14.61 6.67 23.00
CA LYS A 76 -15.18 6.61 21.65
C LYS A 76 -14.17 7.06 20.60
N ILE A 77 -13.43 8.14 20.87
CA ILE A 77 -12.39 8.64 19.97
C ILE A 77 -11.21 7.67 19.90
N PHE A 78 -10.83 7.04 21.01
CA PHE A 78 -9.81 6.00 21.03
C PHE A 78 -10.21 4.83 20.13
N LEU A 79 -11.44 4.31 20.27
CA LEU A 79 -11.94 3.19 19.46
C LEU A 79 -12.04 3.56 17.97
N ILE A 80 -12.53 4.75 17.65
CA ILE A 80 -12.58 5.25 16.26
C ILE A 80 -11.16 5.36 15.70
N SER A 81 -10.23 6.01 16.41
CA SER A 81 -8.84 6.20 15.98
C SER A 81 -8.06 4.89 15.87
N LEU A 82 -8.41 3.90 16.69
CA LEU A 82 -7.85 2.55 16.64
C LEU A 82 -8.32 1.81 15.39
N ALA A 83 -9.61 1.90 15.06
CA ALA A 83 -10.18 1.32 13.84
C ALA A 83 -9.63 2.01 12.58
N PHE A 84 -9.62 3.35 12.56
CA PHE A 84 -9.03 4.16 11.52
C PHE A 84 -8.46 5.46 12.11
N PRO A 85 -7.19 5.83 11.83
CA PRO A 85 -6.33 5.28 10.79
C PRO A 85 -5.41 4.13 11.25
N THR A 86 -5.38 3.78 12.54
CA THR A 86 -4.30 2.93 13.11
C THR A 86 -4.27 1.52 12.55
N PHE A 87 -5.37 0.78 12.64
CA PHE A 87 -5.45 -0.58 12.12
C PHE A 87 -5.21 -0.61 10.60
N THR A 88 -5.83 0.31 9.87
CA THR A 88 -5.65 0.47 8.42
C THR A 88 -4.19 0.72 8.04
N ASN A 89 -3.49 1.59 8.76
CA ASN A 89 -2.07 1.87 8.55
C ASN A 89 -1.18 0.67 8.83
N ILE A 90 -1.49 -0.14 9.86
CA ILE A 90 -0.74 -1.36 10.16
C ILE A 90 -0.92 -2.40 9.02
N VAL A 91 -2.15 -2.57 8.53
CA VAL A 91 -2.44 -3.48 7.41
C VAL A 91 -1.76 -3.01 6.12
N ALA A 92 -1.83 -1.71 5.83
CA ALA A 92 -1.14 -1.09 4.70
C ALA A 92 0.38 -1.28 4.79
N LEU A 93 0.98 -1.01 5.95
CA LEU A 93 2.41 -1.19 6.17
C LEU A 93 2.83 -2.64 5.98
N PHE A 94 2.06 -3.59 6.51
CA PHE A 94 2.33 -5.01 6.34
C PHE A 94 2.32 -5.42 4.87
N PHE A 95 1.32 -4.97 4.11
CA PHE A 95 1.25 -5.20 2.67
C PHE A 95 2.44 -4.58 1.92
N CYS A 96 2.78 -3.31 2.21
CA CYS A 96 3.94 -2.65 1.63
C CYS A 96 5.27 -3.36 1.94
N VAL A 97 5.45 -3.88 3.15
CA VAL A 97 6.67 -4.62 3.52
C VAL A 97 6.79 -5.90 2.69
N LEU A 98 5.69 -6.64 2.51
CA LEU A 98 5.69 -7.85 1.69
C LEU A 98 6.02 -7.53 0.23
N CYS A 99 5.34 -6.56 -0.37
CA CYS A 99 5.61 -6.13 -1.75
C CYS A 99 7.07 -5.64 -1.92
N HIS A 100 7.60 -4.89 -0.95
CA HIS A 100 8.99 -4.44 -1.00
C HIS A 100 10.00 -5.60 -0.94
N GLN A 101 9.72 -6.65 -0.17
CA GLN A 101 10.56 -7.84 -0.12
C GLN A 101 10.61 -8.55 -1.49
N PHE A 102 9.47 -8.65 -2.18
CA PHE A 102 9.45 -9.18 -3.55
C PHE A 102 10.26 -8.32 -4.52
N CYS A 103 10.18 -6.98 -4.42
CA CYS A 103 11.02 -6.10 -5.23
C CYS A 103 12.52 -6.36 -5.00
N LEU A 104 12.94 -6.63 -3.77
CA LEU A 104 14.34 -6.96 -3.47
C LEU A 104 14.77 -8.30 -4.06
N LEU A 105 13.90 -9.32 -3.99
CA LEU A 105 14.15 -10.64 -4.59
C LEU A 105 14.28 -10.56 -6.11
N LEU A 106 13.37 -9.85 -6.78
CA LEU A 106 13.41 -9.62 -8.23
C LEU A 106 14.64 -8.81 -8.65
N ARG A 107 15.05 -7.81 -7.87
CA ARG A 107 16.30 -7.09 -8.11
C ARG A 107 17.52 -7.99 -7.97
N ALA A 108 17.56 -8.85 -6.95
CA ALA A 108 18.66 -9.80 -6.77
C ALA A 108 18.77 -10.76 -7.96
N LEU A 109 17.64 -11.30 -8.45
CA LEU A 109 17.59 -12.13 -9.65
C LEU A 109 18.03 -11.36 -10.91
N THR A 110 17.56 -10.12 -11.05
CA THR A 110 17.96 -9.23 -12.16
C THR A 110 19.47 -8.98 -12.15
N ASN A 111 20.05 -8.75 -10.98
CA ASN A 111 21.48 -8.55 -10.82
C ASN A 111 22.27 -9.84 -11.06
N GLU A 112 21.81 -11.00 -10.56
CA GLU A 112 22.40 -12.32 -10.85
C GLU A 112 22.42 -12.59 -12.37
N THR A 113 21.34 -12.23 -13.05
CA THR A 113 21.20 -12.40 -14.51
C THR A 113 22.12 -11.46 -15.28
N ASN A 114 22.21 -10.19 -14.89
CA ASN A 114 23.09 -9.22 -15.54
C ASN A 114 24.58 -9.50 -15.30
N ALA A 115 24.96 -9.95 -14.10
CA ALA A 115 26.33 -10.29 -13.74
C ALA A 115 26.82 -11.59 -14.43
N CYS A 116 25.90 -12.47 -14.82
CA CYS A 116 26.25 -13.67 -15.57
C CYS A 116 26.77 -13.30 -16.96
N GLN A 117 27.98 -13.76 -17.28
CA GLN A 117 28.47 -13.67 -18.65
C GLN A 117 27.62 -14.55 -19.58
N PRO A 118 27.39 -14.13 -20.83
CA PRO A 118 26.55 -14.89 -21.76
C PRO A 118 27.02 -16.34 -22.00
N ILE A 119 28.33 -16.58 -21.94
CA ILE A 119 28.95 -17.91 -22.13
C ILE A 119 28.54 -18.86 -20.98
N HIS A 120 28.49 -18.35 -19.75
CA HIS A 120 28.11 -19.12 -18.56
C HIS A 120 26.58 -19.20 -18.35
N PHE A 121 25.80 -18.51 -19.18
CA PHE A 121 24.33 -18.50 -19.10
C PHE A 121 23.72 -19.75 -19.75
N THR A 122 24.19 -20.94 -19.35
CA THR A 122 23.80 -22.25 -19.89
C THR A 122 22.33 -22.58 -19.69
N ALA A 123 21.82 -23.62 -20.37
CA ALA A 123 20.42 -24.06 -20.21
C ALA A 123 20.10 -24.46 -18.76
N SER A 124 21.06 -25.05 -18.04
CA SER A 124 20.91 -25.37 -16.61
C SER A 124 20.84 -24.10 -15.74
N LYS A 125 21.64 -23.08 -16.03
CA LYS A 125 21.59 -21.79 -15.32
C LYS A 125 20.30 -21.03 -15.60
N GLN A 126 19.82 -21.05 -16.85
CA GLN A 126 18.52 -20.51 -17.25
C GLN A 126 17.37 -21.18 -16.50
N LEU A 127 17.35 -22.52 -16.45
CA LEU A 127 16.34 -23.27 -15.73
C LEU A 127 16.35 -22.93 -14.23
N THR A 128 17.53 -22.80 -13.63
CA THR A 128 17.67 -22.44 -12.20
C THR A 128 17.10 -21.05 -11.91
N ILE A 129 17.36 -20.06 -12.78
CA ILE A 129 16.84 -18.70 -12.62
C ILE A 129 15.32 -18.66 -12.84
N LEU A 130 14.80 -19.39 -13.83
CA LEU A 130 13.37 -19.50 -14.09
C LEU A 130 12.64 -20.25 -12.98
N GLN A 131 13.26 -21.25 -12.35
CA GLN A 131 12.69 -21.91 -11.18
C GLN A 131 12.52 -20.93 -10.02
N LYS A 132 13.56 -20.15 -9.71
CA LYS A 132 13.48 -19.11 -8.66
C LYS A 132 12.41 -18.05 -8.96
N GLU A 133 12.28 -17.63 -10.22
CA GLU A 133 11.22 -16.69 -10.60
C GLU A 133 9.82 -17.32 -10.47
N SER A 134 9.64 -18.57 -10.91
CA SER A 134 8.36 -19.27 -10.76
C SER A 134 7.96 -19.45 -9.29
N GLU A 135 8.92 -19.63 -8.38
CA GLU A 135 8.67 -19.66 -6.93
C GLU A 135 8.17 -18.29 -6.43
N ILE A 136 8.79 -17.20 -6.89
CA ILE A 136 8.36 -15.84 -6.56
C ILE A 136 6.94 -15.59 -7.07
N ASP A 137 6.66 -15.92 -8.34
CA ASP A 137 5.34 -15.75 -8.96
C ASP A 137 4.25 -16.52 -8.22
N ASN A 138 4.55 -17.76 -7.80
CA ASN A 138 3.62 -18.56 -7.00
C ASN A 138 3.29 -17.90 -5.66
N VAL A 139 4.30 -17.39 -4.94
CA VAL A 139 4.06 -16.70 -3.66
C VAL A 139 3.37 -15.36 -3.88
N LEU A 140 3.65 -14.68 -4.98
CA LEU A 140 3.03 -13.42 -5.33
C LEU A 140 1.55 -13.59 -5.71
N ALA A 141 1.20 -14.66 -6.43
CA ALA A 141 -0.20 -15.03 -6.71
C ALA A 141 -0.97 -15.32 -5.41
N MET A 142 -0.35 -16.02 -4.45
CA MET A 142 -0.95 -16.22 -3.12
C MET A 142 -1.13 -14.90 -2.35
N LEU A 143 -0.18 -13.96 -2.47
CA LEU A 143 -0.29 -12.63 -1.86
C LEU A 143 -1.48 -11.88 -2.46
N GLN A 144 -1.61 -11.88 -3.79
CA GLN A 144 -2.69 -11.19 -4.49
C GLN A 144 -4.05 -11.78 -4.12
N ASP A 145 -4.22 -13.10 -4.13
CA ASP A 145 -5.48 -13.75 -3.73
C ASP A 145 -5.89 -13.37 -2.29
N TYR A 146 -4.92 -13.33 -1.36
CA TYR A 146 -5.20 -13.00 0.03
C TYR A 146 -5.49 -11.50 0.25
N PHE A 147 -4.66 -10.62 -0.33
CA PHE A 147 -4.71 -9.20 -0.07
C PHE A 147 -5.61 -8.42 -1.01
N SER A 148 -6.04 -8.98 -2.14
CA SER A 148 -6.85 -8.27 -3.15
C SER A 148 -8.05 -7.52 -2.56
N VAL A 149 -8.88 -8.19 -1.76
CA VAL A 149 -10.04 -7.54 -1.12
C VAL A 149 -9.59 -6.57 -0.03
N THR A 150 -8.60 -6.97 0.77
CA THR A 150 -8.11 -6.18 1.90
C THR A 150 -7.49 -4.87 1.45
N SER A 151 -6.66 -4.90 0.40
CA SER A 151 -5.99 -3.73 -0.15
C SER A 151 -6.97 -2.80 -0.85
N LEU A 152 -8.03 -3.32 -1.48
CA LEU A 152 -9.12 -2.51 -2.02
C LEU A 152 -9.88 -1.76 -0.91
N LEU A 153 -10.23 -2.45 0.17
CA LEU A 153 -10.92 -1.84 1.32
C LEU A 153 -10.05 -0.77 2.01
N VAL A 154 -8.77 -1.06 2.22
CA VAL A 154 -7.80 -0.11 2.77
C VAL A 154 -7.67 1.12 1.87
N PHE A 155 -7.53 0.91 0.57
CA PHE A 155 -7.43 1.98 -0.42
C PHE A 155 -8.71 2.84 -0.46
N GLY A 156 -9.88 2.20 -0.49
CA GLY A 156 -11.18 2.88 -0.44
C GLY A 156 -11.36 3.68 0.86
N ALA A 157 -10.94 3.14 2.00
CA ALA A 157 -10.98 3.86 3.28
C ALA A 157 -10.10 5.11 3.26
N TYR A 158 -8.89 5.03 2.70
CA TYR A 158 -8.03 6.21 2.53
C TYR A 158 -8.63 7.24 1.57
N PHE A 159 -9.18 6.79 0.44
CA PHE A 159 -9.79 7.69 -0.53
C PHE A 159 -11.00 8.42 0.08
N LEU A 160 -11.93 7.68 0.68
CA LEU A 160 -13.11 8.24 1.34
C LEU A 160 -12.73 9.21 2.46
N CYS A 161 -11.77 8.85 3.32
CA CYS A 161 -11.30 9.74 4.38
C CYS A 161 -10.69 11.03 3.81
N SER A 162 -9.91 10.94 2.73
CA SER A 162 -9.33 12.12 2.08
C SER A 162 -10.42 13.04 1.51
N VAL A 163 -11.46 12.48 0.88
CA VAL A 163 -12.60 13.27 0.37
C VAL A 163 -13.43 13.86 1.52
N SER A 164 -13.70 13.10 2.58
CA SER A 164 -14.48 13.58 3.74
C SER A 164 -13.76 14.69 4.51
N THR A 165 -12.45 14.55 4.73
CA THR A 165 -11.65 15.61 5.40
C THR A 165 -11.62 16.88 4.57
N LEU A 166 -11.46 16.77 3.25
CA LEU A 166 -11.52 17.90 2.34
C LEU A 166 -12.90 18.58 2.35
N GLY A 167 -13.99 17.81 2.26
CA GLY A 167 -15.35 18.33 2.38
C GLY A 167 -15.57 19.07 3.70
N TYR A 168 -15.04 18.52 4.81
CA TYR A 168 -15.10 19.20 6.10
C TYR A 168 -14.36 20.54 6.06
N TYR A 169 -13.10 20.58 5.60
CA TYR A 169 -12.35 21.83 5.45
C TYR A 169 -13.12 22.89 4.66
N ILE A 170 -13.73 22.52 3.53
CA ILE A 170 -14.48 23.47 2.70
C ILE A 170 -15.75 23.98 3.41
N THR A 171 -16.44 23.13 4.17
CA THR A 171 -17.66 23.51 4.88
C THR A 171 -17.41 24.37 6.12
N THR A 172 -16.39 24.06 6.93
CA THR A 172 -16.16 24.67 8.25
C THR A 172 -15.01 25.69 8.30
N ALA A 173 -14.22 25.87 7.24
CA ALA A 173 -13.17 26.90 7.20
C ALA A 173 -13.69 28.35 7.41
N TYR A 174 -15.01 28.57 7.31
CA TYR A 174 -15.62 29.89 7.38
C TYR A 174 -16.21 30.26 8.75
N THR A 175 -16.33 29.34 9.71
CA THR A 175 -17.19 29.53 10.91
C THR A 175 -16.54 29.22 12.26
N THR A 176 -15.21 29.34 12.39
CA THR A 176 -14.40 29.05 13.60
C THR A 176 -14.10 27.56 13.79
N LEU A 177 -13.00 27.12 13.18
CA LEU A 177 -12.47 25.77 13.38
C LEU A 177 -11.70 25.74 14.71
N ASP A 178 -12.12 24.90 15.66
CA ASP A 178 -11.30 24.60 16.86
C ASP A 178 -9.95 24.02 16.40
N ILE A 179 -8.85 24.58 16.93
CA ILE A 179 -7.48 24.15 16.66
C ILE A 179 -7.33 22.63 16.84
N SER A 180 -7.97 22.08 17.87
CA SER A 180 -7.91 20.65 18.16
C SER A 180 -8.54 19.82 17.04
N ILE A 181 -9.70 20.25 16.53
CA ILE A 181 -10.43 19.57 15.45
C ILE A 181 -9.63 19.68 14.14
N GLY A 182 -9.05 20.85 13.86
CA GLY A 182 -8.17 21.05 12.71
C GLY A 182 -6.92 20.17 12.72
N LEU A 183 -6.28 20.03 13.89
CA LEU A 183 -5.12 19.14 14.04
C LEU A 183 -5.50 17.66 13.77
N MET A 184 -6.69 17.23 14.20
CA MET A 184 -7.15 15.87 13.90
C MET A 184 -7.39 15.69 12.40
N LEU A 185 -8.13 16.59 11.77
CA LEU A 185 -8.47 16.48 10.35
C LEU A 185 -7.22 16.51 9.46
N THR A 186 -6.25 17.37 9.78
CA THR A 186 -4.96 17.42 9.08
C THR A 186 -4.23 16.09 9.24
N MET A 187 -4.17 15.54 10.45
CA MET A 187 -3.54 14.25 10.71
C MET A 187 -4.19 13.11 9.92
N TYR A 188 -5.52 13.06 9.89
CA TYR A 188 -6.27 12.04 9.14
C TYR A 188 -6.01 12.16 7.64
N ALA A 189 -6.03 13.38 7.10
CA ALA A 189 -5.73 13.65 5.68
C ALA A 189 -4.28 13.25 5.32
N VAL A 190 -3.30 13.61 6.17
CA VAL A 190 -1.90 13.24 5.94
C VAL A 190 -1.73 11.73 5.99
N CYS A 191 -2.33 11.04 6.98
CA CYS A 191 -2.26 9.59 7.08
C CYS A 191 -2.91 8.90 5.87
N SER A 192 -4.06 9.39 5.41
CA SER A 192 -4.78 8.78 4.29
C SER A 192 -4.05 8.99 2.97
N LEU A 193 -3.58 10.20 2.68
CA LEU A 193 -2.82 10.50 1.48
C LEU A 193 -1.48 9.76 1.47
N ALA A 194 -0.72 9.80 2.57
CA ALA A 194 0.57 9.11 2.66
C ALA A 194 0.41 7.58 2.57
N GLY A 195 -0.60 7.01 3.21
CA GLY A 195 -0.90 5.58 3.15
C GLY A 195 -1.27 5.13 1.75
N MET A 196 -2.17 5.87 1.10
CA MET A 196 -2.60 5.61 -0.28
C MET A 196 -1.44 5.69 -1.28
N MET A 197 -0.62 6.75 -1.18
CA MET A 197 0.57 6.92 -2.01
C MET A 197 1.61 5.83 -1.76
N SER A 198 1.79 5.41 -0.51
CA SER A 198 2.72 4.31 -0.18
C SER A 198 2.30 3.00 -0.81
N ILE A 199 1.01 2.64 -0.74
CA ILE A 199 0.47 1.42 -1.36
C ILE A 199 0.68 1.46 -2.87
N LEU A 200 0.28 2.55 -3.53
CA LEU A 200 0.44 2.69 -4.99
C LEU A 200 1.91 2.67 -5.42
N TYR A 201 2.80 3.30 -4.65
CA TYR A 201 4.21 3.39 -4.99
C TYR A 201 4.89 2.02 -4.90
N VAL A 202 4.63 1.28 -3.82
CA VAL A 202 5.26 -0.01 -3.58
C VAL A 202 4.66 -1.09 -4.48
N ALA A 203 3.33 -1.16 -4.58
CA ALA A 203 2.66 -2.11 -5.46
C ALA A 203 2.98 -1.85 -6.95
N GLY A 204 2.99 -0.59 -7.38
CA GLY A 204 3.42 -0.25 -8.74
C GLY A 204 4.93 -0.33 -8.97
N GLY A 205 5.75 -0.29 -7.92
CA GLY A 205 7.17 -0.59 -8.01
C GLY A 205 7.42 -2.07 -8.32
N LEU A 206 6.54 -2.96 -7.86
CA LEU A 206 6.69 -4.40 -8.06
C LEU A 206 6.52 -4.81 -9.52
N SER A 207 5.48 -4.32 -10.21
CA SER A 207 5.28 -4.59 -11.64
C SER A 207 6.45 -4.08 -12.49
N ILE A 208 7.03 -2.93 -12.13
CA ILE A 208 8.21 -2.38 -12.79
C ILE A 208 9.42 -3.30 -12.63
N GLU A 209 9.71 -3.78 -11.41
CA GLU A 209 10.86 -4.67 -11.18
C GLU A 209 10.70 -6.02 -11.86
N LEU A 210 9.48 -6.54 -11.97
CA LEU A 210 9.22 -7.78 -12.71
C LEU A 210 9.48 -7.59 -14.22
N ASN A 211 8.98 -6.50 -14.81
CA ASN A 211 9.26 -6.16 -16.21
C ASN A 211 10.76 -5.92 -16.45
N ARG A 212 11.47 -5.36 -15.46
CA ARG A 212 12.92 -5.19 -15.50
C ARG A 212 13.66 -6.52 -15.49
N PHE A 213 13.22 -7.48 -14.67
CA PHE A 213 13.76 -8.83 -14.69
C PHE A 213 13.52 -9.51 -16.05
N LYS A 214 12.29 -9.49 -16.55
CA LYS A 214 11.88 -10.07 -17.85
C LYS A 214 12.75 -9.51 -18.99
N SER A 215 12.90 -8.19 -19.05
CA SER A 215 13.75 -7.54 -20.06
C SER A 215 15.23 -7.87 -19.91
N ALA A 216 15.78 -7.91 -18.69
CA ALA A 216 17.17 -8.29 -18.45
C ALA A 216 17.45 -9.75 -18.85
N PHE A 217 16.53 -10.67 -18.52
CA PHE A 217 16.62 -12.08 -18.91
C PHE A 217 16.54 -12.25 -20.42
N CYS A 218 15.56 -11.62 -21.09
CA CYS A 218 15.43 -11.66 -22.54
C CYS A 218 16.68 -11.09 -23.25
N ARG A 219 17.21 -9.96 -22.78
CA ARG A 219 18.44 -9.37 -23.31
C ARG A 219 19.62 -10.34 -23.19
N LYS A 220 19.81 -10.97 -22.02
CA LYS A 220 20.88 -11.96 -21.81
C LYS A 220 20.72 -13.21 -22.67
N LEU A 221 19.49 -13.65 -22.88
CA LEU A 221 19.18 -14.73 -23.79
C LEU A 221 19.58 -14.37 -25.23
N GLN A 222 19.25 -13.15 -25.68
CA GLN A 222 19.64 -12.63 -26.99
C GLN A 222 21.16 -12.53 -27.15
N GLU A 223 21.88 -11.94 -26.17
CA GLU A 223 23.35 -11.88 -26.18
C GLU A 223 23.98 -13.27 -26.34
N ARG A 224 23.45 -14.28 -25.63
CA ARG A 224 23.92 -15.65 -25.77
C ARG A 224 23.58 -16.25 -27.14
N MET A 225 22.41 -15.95 -27.70
CA MET A 225 22.06 -16.36 -29.05
C MET A 225 23.04 -15.79 -30.09
N PHE A 226 23.38 -14.50 -30.01
CA PHE A 226 24.37 -13.90 -30.91
C PHE A 226 25.76 -14.54 -30.81
N LEU A 227 26.21 -14.87 -29.59
CA LEU A 227 27.48 -15.58 -29.40
C LEU A 227 27.45 -17.03 -29.91
N ARG A 228 26.28 -17.67 -29.90
CA ARG A 228 26.08 -19.03 -30.44
C ARG A 228 25.80 -19.04 -31.95
N GLN A 229 25.32 -17.94 -32.51
CA GLN A 229 25.09 -17.73 -33.95
C GLN A 229 26.37 -17.68 -34.79
N GLY A 230 27.55 -17.64 -34.15
CA GLY A 230 28.80 -18.00 -34.83
C GLY A 230 28.93 -19.50 -35.16
N ILE A 231 28.00 -20.35 -34.68
CA ILE A 231 28.10 -21.82 -34.78
C ILE A 231 26.89 -22.48 -35.48
N GLU A 232 25.65 -21.95 -35.46
CA GLU A 232 24.56 -22.52 -36.28
C GLU A 232 23.26 -21.68 -36.30
N GLU A 233 22.45 -21.92 -37.33
CA GLU A 233 21.30 -21.15 -37.85
C GLU A 233 20.21 -20.70 -36.87
N ILE A 234 19.60 -19.56 -37.24
CA ILE A 234 18.57 -18.81 -36.50
C ILE A 234 17.26 -19.62 -36.44
N ARG A 235 16.92 -20.13 -35.24
CA ARG A 235 15.51 -20.35 -34.85
C ARG A 235 15.13 -19.33 -33.78
N PRO A 236 14.06 -18.54 -33.98
CA PRO A 236 13.60 -17.59 -32.98
C PRO A 236 13.07 -18.37 -31.78
N TYR A 237 13.79 -18.32 -30.66
CA TYR A 237 13.33 -18.86 -29.39
C TYR A 237 12.12 -18.02 -28.92
N ARG A 238 10.91 -18.46 -29.26
CA ARG A 238 9.65 -18.01 -28.61
C ARG A 238 9.63 -18.59 -27.19
N GLY A 239 10.35 -17.94 -26.29
CA GLY A 239 10.43 -18.32 -24.89
C GLY A 239 9.19 -17.92 -24.08
N PRO A 240 9.05 -18.43 -22.84
CA PRO A 240 7.85 -18.40 -21.96
C PRO A 240 7.35 -17.02 -21.51
N PHE A 241 7.89 -15.94 -22.08
CA PHE A 241 7.64 -14.54 -21.73
C PHE A 241 6.51 -13.89 -22.55
N ASP A 242 5.82 -14.65 -23.42
CA ASP A 242 4.56 -14.25 -24.06
C ASP A 242 3.38 -14.17 -23.07
N LYS A 243 3.60 -14.47 -21.78
CA LYS A 243 2.62 -14.17 -20.73
C LYS A 243 2.50 -12.64 -20.54
N PRO A 244 1.25 -12.14 -20.41
CA PRO A 244 1.00 -10.71 -20.21
C PRO A 244 1.76 -10.23 -18.98
N ASP A 245 2.26 -9.00 -19.05
CA ASP A 245 2.99 -8.37 -17.95
C ASP A 245 2.14 -8.45 -16.68
N PHE A 246 2.69 -9.07 -15.63
CA PHE A 246 1.96 -9.24 -14.39
C PHE A 246 1.80 -7.87 -13.73
N GLU A 247 0.59 -7.35 -13.78
CA GLU A 247 0.18 -6.14 -13.07
C GLU A 247 -0.56 -6.55 -11.80
N PHE A 248 -0.14 -6.02 -10.66
CA PHE A 248 -0.86 -6.25 -9.41
C PHE A 248 -2.22 -5.55 -9.52
N THR A 249 -3.31 -6.31 -9.42
CA THR A 249 -4.67 -5.78 -9.52
C THR A 249 -5.43 -6.00 -8.22
N THR A 250 -6.20 -5.01 -7.80
CA THR A 250 -7.19 -5.16 -6.72
C THR A 250 -8.47 -5.70 -7.30
N CYS A 251 -8.73 -6.99 -7.12
CA CYS A 251 -9.95 -7.68 -7.58
C CYS A 251 -10.22 -7.51 -9.08
N GLY A 252 -9.21 -7.19 -9.90
CA GLY A 252 -9.37 -6.85 -11.32
C GLY A 252 -10.03 -5.48 -11.59
N ILE A 253 -10.25 -4.65 -10.57
CA ILE A 253 -10.91 -3.34 -10.66
C ILE A 253 -9.89 -2.20 -10.81
N LEU A 254 -8.75 -2.29 -10.12
CA LEU A 254 -7.73 -1.23 -10.13
C LEU A 254 -6.34 -1.84 -10.25
N ASN A 255 -5.63 -1.49 -11.32
CA ASN A 255 -4.24 -1.88 -11.53
C ASN A 255 -3.35 -0.93 -10.72
N TYR A 256 -2.44 -1.45 -9.91
CA TYR A 256 -1.50 -0.61 -9.18
C TYR A 256 -0.39 -0.13 -10.12
N ASN A 257 -0.70 0.83 -10.98
CA ASN A 257 0.28 1.50 -11.84
C ASN A 257 0.59 2.89 -11.29
N ARG A 258 1.82 3.38 -11.49
CA ARG A 258 2.21 4.76 -11.10
C ARG A 258 1.34 5.82 -11.79
N SER A 259 0.80 5.50 -12.96
CA SER A 259 -0.20 6.34 -13.66
C SER A 259 -1.45 6.59 -12.80
N ASN A 260 -1.91 5.56 -12.07
CA ASN A 260 -3.10 5.66 -11.22
C ASN A 260 -2.85 6.51 -9.97
N MET A 261 -1.59 6.75 -9.56
CA MET A 261 -1.28 7.79 -8.58
C MET A 261 -1.70 9.16 -9.09
N LEU A 262 -1.37 9.46 -10.35
CA LEU A 262 -1.70 10.74 -10.98
C LEU A 262 -3.21 10.89 -11.16
N THR A 263 -3.90 9.82 -11.54
CA THR A 263 -5.36 9.80 -11.66
C THR A 263 -6.04 10.07 -10.32
N VAL A 264 -5.54 9.47 -9.23
CA VAL A 264 -6.12 9.65 -7.89
C VAL A 264 -5.85 11.06 -7.34
N VAL A 265 -4.62 11.56 -7.50
CA VAL A 265 -4.29 12.96 -7.16
C VAL A 265 -5.11 13.93 -8.01
N GLY A 266 -5.25 13.66 -9.31
CA GLY A 266 -6.08 14.42 -10.23
C GLY A 266 -7.54 14.42 -9.80
N ALA A 267 -8.10 13.27 -9.44
CA ALA A 267 -9.47 13.17 -8.94
C ALA A 267 -9.67 13.98 -7.66
N LEU A 268 -8.75 13.89 -6.69
CA LEU A 268 -8.81 14.70 -5.47
C LEU A 268 -8.76 16.21 -5.78
N LEU A 269 -7.88 16.64 -6.70
CA LEU A 269 -7.81 18.04 -7.14
C LEU A 269 -9.09 18.48 -7.85
N THR A 270 -9.62 17.66 -8.76
CA THR A 270 -10.86 17.94 -9.49
C THR A 270 -12.05 18.04 -8.53
N TYR A 271 -12.19 17.12 -7.58
CA TYR A 271 -13.24 17.23 -6.55
C TYR A 271 -13.07 18.48 -5.71
N THR A 272 -11.84 18.85 -5.37
CA THR A 272 -11.56 20.10 -4.66
C THR A 272 -12.06 21.29 -5.47
N ILE A 273 -11.66 21.41 -6.73
CA ILE A 273 -12.05 22.52 -7.62
C ILE A 273 -13.57 22.55 -7.85
N ILE A 274 -14.21 21.41 -8.09
CA ILE A 274 -15.66 21.33 -8.30
C ILE A 274 -16.41 21.79 -7.04
N VAL A 275 -16.01 21.32 -5.87
CA VAL A 275 -16.69 21.69 -4.62
C VAL A 275 -16.47 23.17 -4.31
N PHE A 276 -15.27 23.70 -4.50
CA PHE A 276 -15.00 25.14 -4.39
C PHE A 276 -15.88 25.95 -5.35
N ASN A 277 -15.87 25.62 -6.65
CA ASN A 277 -16.64 26.34 -7.66
C ASN A 277 -18.17 26.21 -7.44
N SER A 278 -18.67 25.07 -6.96
CA SER A 278 -20.10 24.88 -6.70
C SER A 278 -20.64 25.74 -5.57
N LYS A 279 -19.77 26.23 -4.69
CA LYS A 279 -20.11 27.04 -3.53
C LYS A 279 -20.18 28.55 -3.85
N ASP A 280 -19.57 28.98 -4.96
CA ASP A 280 -19.67 30.37 -5.45
C ASP A 280 -21.04 30.69 -6.09
N TRP A 281 -21.92 29.68 -6.24
CA TRP A 281 -23.28 29.83 -6.80
C TRP A 281 -24.40 29.80 -5.74
N SER A 282 -24.07 29.72 -4.45
CA SER A 282 -25.02 29.70 -3.32
C SER A 282 -24.81 30.86 -2.37
#